data_AF-A0A6A8LT86-F1
#
_entry.id   AF-A0A6A8LT86-F1
#
_cell.length_a   1.000
_cell.length_b   1.000
_cell.length_c   1.000
_cell.angle_alpha   90.00
_cell.angle_beta   90.00
_cell.angle_gamma   90.00
#
_symmetry.space_group_name_H-M   'P 1'
#
loop_
_entity.id
_entity.type
_entity.pdbx_description
1 polymer ?
#
loop_
_entity_poly.entity_id
_entity_poly.type
_entity_poly.pdbx_seq_one_letter_code
_entity_poly.pdbx_strand_id
1 'polypeptide(L)'
;DNQTSEQYPDGIYHPHPDVQHIKKENIGLIEVMGLAILPPRLKGELQEVEKYLLGQENKMEEYHQVWADDIKQKYSDISQENVGTIIQQELGRVFARVLEDAGVYKHDETGRMAFKRFVEEVGIVD
;
A
#
# COMPACT_ATOMS: atom_id res chain seq x y z
N ASP A 1 12.61 -4.18 17.03
CA ASP A 1 13.42 -3.53 15.99
C ASP A 1 13.01 -4.10 14.64
N ASN A 2 13.00 -3.30 13.58
CA ASN A 2 12.64 -3.81 12.25
C ASN A 2 13.86 -4.59 11.71
N GLN A 3 13.79 -5.92 11.72
CA GLN A 3 14.86 -6.75 11.17
C GLN A 3 15.01 -6.49 9.68
N THR A 4 16.24 -6.43 9.17
CA THR A 4 16.53 -6.20 7.74
C THR A 4 17.04 -7.47 7.08
N SER A 5 16.97 -7.53 5.76
CA SER A 5 17.59 -8.58 4.95
C SER A 5 18.24 -7.98 3.70
N GLU A 6 19.04 -8.75 2.96
CA GLU A 6 19.57 -8.29 1.66
C GLU A 6 18.45 -7.91 0.69
N GLN A 7 17.33 -8.62 0.75
CA GLN A 7 16.13 -8.35 -0.07
C GLN A 7 15.36 -7.12 0.42
N TYR A 8 15.31 -6.89 1.73
CA TYR A 8 14.56 -5.80 2.37
C TYR A 8 15.48 -4.98 3.30
N PRO A 9 16.34 -4.12 2.71
CA PRO A 9 17.29 -3.33 3.47
C PRO A 9 16.61 -2.27 4.36
N ASP A 10 15.44 -1.78 3.94
CA ASP A 10 14.61 -0.84 4.71
C ASP A 10 13.82 -1.54 5.85
N GLY A 11 13.85 -2.87 5.87
CA GLY A 11 13.28 -3.73 6.90
C GLY A 11 12.18 -4.66 6.42
N ILE A 12 12.13 -5.85 7.01
CA ILE A 12 11.24 -6.96 6.64
C ILE A 12 9.76 -6.59 6.85
N TYR A 13 9.47 -5.74 7.84
CA TYR A 13 8.12 -5.27 8.16
C TYR A 13 7.82 -3.84 7.68
N HIS A 14 8.69 -3.28 6.83
CA HIS A 14 8.50 -1.98 6.20
C HIS A 14 7.75 -2.14 4.86
N PRO A 15 7.03 -1.13 4.34
CA PRO A 15 6.50 -1.16 2.98
C PRO A 15 7.58 -1.53 1.95
N HIS A 16 7.30 -2.54 1.12
CA HIS A 16 8.25 -3.03 0.12
C HIS A 16 8.25 -2.15 -1.15
N PRO A 17 9.28 -2.27 -2.01
CA PRO A 17 9.48 -1.35 -3.14
C PRO A 17 8.27 -1.19 -4.07
N ASP A 18 7.42 -2.21 -4.21
CA ASP A 18 6.21 -2.19 -5.04
C ASP A 18 5.16 -1.16 -4.57
N VAL A 19 5.17 -0.76 -3.30
CA VAL A 19 4.16 0.14 -2.71
C VAL A 19 4.74 1.47 -2.19
N GLN A 20 6.06 1.61 -2.19
CA GLN A 20 6.75 2.81 -1.68
C GLN A 20 6.44 4.09 -2.47
N HIS A 21 5.92 3.98 -3.70
CA HIS A 21 5.45 5.14 -4.46
C HIS A 21 4.31 5.88 -3.72
N ILE A 22 3.41 5.15 -3.06
CA ILE A 22 2.34 5.71 -2.21
C ILE A 22 2.84 5.95 -0.78
N LYS A 23 3.45 4.94 -0.16
CA LYS A 23 3.76 4.97 1.28
C LYS A 23 5.14 4.41 1.54
N LYS A 24 6.08 5.31 1.84
CA LYS A 24 7.46 4.97 2.21
C LYS A 24 7.75 5.16 3.70
N GLU A 25 6.90 5.87 4.44
CA GLU A 25 7.11 6.00 5.88
C GLU A 25 6.59 4.76 6.61
N ASN A 26 7.02 4.58 7.85
CA ASN A 26 6.56 3.50 8.71
C ASN A 26 5.03 3.50 8.87
N ILE A 27 4.48 2.30 9.09
CA ILE A 27 3.07 2.09 9.37
C ILE A 27 2.82 2.26 10.86
N GLY A 28 1.99 3.23 11.21
CA GLY A 28 1.59 3.51 12.57
C GLY A 28 0.43 2.63 13.04
N LEU A 29 0.12 2.76 14.33
CA LEU A 29 -0.98 2.01 14.96
C LEU A 29 -2.36 2.34 14.35
N ILE A 30 -2.55 3.56 13.85
CA ILE A 30 -3.86 3.98 13.35
C ILE A 30 -4.14 3.45 11.94
N GLU A 31 -3.08 3.26 11.13
CA GLU A 31 -3.16 2.58 9.84
C GLU A 31 -3.53 1.10 10.03
N VAL A 32 -3.00 0.44 11.06
CA VAL A 32 -3.38 -0.93 11.43
C VAL A 32 -4.84 -1.03 11.87
N MET A 33 -5.42 0.05 12.42
CA MET A 33 -6.85 0.13 12.75
C MET A 33 -7.75 0.43 11.54
N GLY A 34 -7.19 0.51 10.33
CA GLY A 34 -7.94 0.71 9.08
C GLY A 34 -8.09 2.16 8.63
N LEU A 35 -7.40 3.11 9.27
CA LEU A 35 -7.36 4.51 8.85
C LEU A 35 -6.01 4.86 8.21
N ALA A 36 -5.98 5.09 6.91
CA ALA A 36 -4.76 5.50 6.23
C ALA A 36 -4.42 6.99 6.49
N ILE A 37 -3.19 7.27 6.96
CA ILE A 37 -2.62 8.62 6.91
C ILE A 37 -1.87 8.79 5.59
N LEU A 38 -2.31 9.77 4.81
CA LEU A 38 -1.62 10.12 3.57
C LEU A 38 -0.37 10.96 3.87
N PRO A 39 0.77 10.66 3.23
CA PRO A 39 1.93 11.55 3.25
C PRO A 39 1.54 12.94 2.72
N PRO A 40 2.07 14.04 3.29
CA PRO A 40 1.69 15.40 2.86
C PRO A 40 1.91 15.66 1.37
N ARG A 41 2.94 15.05 0.78
CA ARG A 41 3.26 15.11 -0.66
C ARG A 41 2.18 14.50 -1.54
N LEU A 42 1.56 13.41 -1.06
CA LEU A 42 0.78 12.50 -1.88
C LEU A 42 -0.49 13.15 -2.41
N LYS A 43 -1.05 14.12 -1.68
CA LYS A 43 -2.25 14.85 -2.13
C LYS A 43 -2.00 15.58 -3.46
N GLY A 44 -0.85 16.25 -3.62
CA GLY A 44 -0.51 16.95 -4.86
C GLY A 44 -0.15 15.96 -5.97
N GLU A 45 0.58 14.91 -5.63
CA GLU A 45 0.97 13.86 -6.59
C GLU A 45 -0.26 13.13 -7.17
N LEU A 46 -1.25 12.78 -6.34
CA LEU A 46 -2.49 12.13 -6.79
C LEU A 46 -3.27 13.00 -7.77
N GLN A 47 -3.26 14.33 -7.62
CA GLN A 47 -3.90 15.23 -8.59
C GLN A 47 -3.20 15.17 -9.96
N GLU A 48 -1.88 15.02 -9.99
CA GLU A 48 -1.15 14.85 -11.25
C GLU A 48 -1.42 13.47 -11.87
N VAL A 49 -1.59 12.42 -11.05
CA VAL A 49 -2.04 11.11 -11.53
C VAL A 49 -3.45 11.20 -12.11
N GLU A 50 -4.39 11.89 -11.46
CA GLU A 50 -5.75 12.11 -12.00
C GLU A 50 -5.71 12.79 -13.37
N LYS A 51 -4.91 13.84 -13.54
CA LYS A 51 -4.71 14.51 -14.84
C LYS A 51 -4.17 13.54 -15.90
N TYR A 52 -3.18 12.71 -15.54
CA TYR A 52 -2.63 11.70 -16.44
C TYR A 52 -3.70 10.70 -16.91
N LEU A 53 -4.51 10.21 -15.98
CA LEU A 53 -5.60 9.27 -16.27
C LEU A 53 -6.68 9.90 -17.17
N LEU A 54 -6.93 11.20 -17.05
CA LEU A 54 -7.83 11.96 -17.90
C LEU A 54 -7.23 12.38 -19.26
N GLY A 55 -5.97 12.02 -19.54
CA GLY A 55 -5.27 12.43 -20.76
C GLY A 55 -4.93 13.91 -20.83
N GLN A 56 -4.86 14.60 -19.70
CA GLN A 56 -4.49 16.00 -19.59
C GLN A 56 -2.97 16.18 -19.41
N GLU A 57 -2.47 17.39 -19.69
CA GLU A 57 -1.11 17.77 -19.33
C GLU A 57 -0.94 17.66 -17.80
N ASN A 58 0.14 17.02 -17.37
CA ASN A 58 0.40 16.70 -15.98
C ASN A 58 1.91 16.78 -15.69
N LYS A 59 2.24 16.84 -14.41
CA LYS A 59 3.60 16.76 -13.88
C LYS A 59 3.72 15.57 -12.93
N MET A 60 3.14 14.43 -13.32
CA MET A 60 3.18 13.22 -12.52
C MET A 60 4.63 12.75 -12.37
N GLU A 61 5.00 12.42 -11.13
CA GLU A 61 6.32 11.87 -10.84
C GLU A 61 6.49 10.48 -11.47
N GLU A 62 7.68 10.19 -11.98
CA GLU A 62 7.97 8.96 -12.75
C GLU A 62 7.68 7.67 -11.97
N TYR A 63 7.89 7.68 -10.65
CA TYR A 63 7.63 6.53 -9.79
C TYR A 63 6.15 6.17 -9.63
N HIS A 64 5.22 7.02 -10.12
CA HIS A 64 3.79 6.69 -10.21
C HIS A 64 3.39 6.08 -11.54
N GLN A 65 4.24 6.14 -12.57
CA GLN A 65 3.86 5.81 -13.93
C GLN A 65 3.36 4.38 -14.09
N VAL A 66 4.08 3.40 -13.54
CA VAL A 66 3.68 1.98 -13.63
C VAL A 66 2.29 1.75 -13.02
N TRP A 67 2.03 2.37 -11.86
CA TRP A 67 0.73 2.27 -11.19
C TRP A 67 -0.37 2.98 -11.99
N ALA A 68 -0.10 4.18 -12.50
CA ALA A 68 -1.07 4.93 -13.29
C ALA A 68 -1.41 4.22 -14.62
N ASP A 69 -0.43 3.58 -15.24
CA ASP A 69 -0.62 2.78 -16.45
C ASP A 69 -1.47 1.53 -16.19
N ASP A 70 -1.26 0.84 -15.06
CA ASP A 70 -2.08 -0.29 -14.64
C ASP A 70 -3.55 0.13 -14.43
N ILE A 71 -3.78 1.27 -13.76
CA ILE A 71 -5.13 1.83 -13.60
C ILE A 71 -5.76 2.10 -14.97
N LYS A 72 -5.03 2.73 -15.88
CA LYS A 72 -5.53 3.08 -17.21
C LYS A 72 -5.87 1.84 -18.06
N GLN A 73 -5.17 0.73 -17.85
CA GLN A 73 -5.50 -0.55 -18.49
C GLN A 73 -6.71 -1.24 -17.84
N LYS A 74 -6.87 -1.09 -16.53
CA LYS A 74 -7.93 -1.73 -15.73
C LYS A 74 -9.29 -1.07 -15.88
N TYR A 75 -9.34 0.24 -16.11
CA TYR A 75 -10.57 1.02 -16.21
C TYR A 75 -10.73 1.59 -17.62
N SER A 76 -11.78 1.16 -18.33
CA SER A 76 -12.07 1.60 -19.71
C SER A 76 -12.67 3.00 -19.82
N ASP A 77 -13.40 3.45 -18.81
CA ASP A 77 -14.26 4.65 -18.87
C ASP A 77 -13.88 5.67 -17.80
N ILE A 78 -12.62 6.10 -17.78
CA ILE A 78 -12.16 7.13 -16.84
C ILE A 78 -12.67 8.51 -17.29
N SER A 79 -13.31 9.24 -16.38
CA SER A 79 -13.88 10.57 -16.61
C SER A 79 -13.64 11.50 -15.43
N GLN A 80 -13.87 12.81 -15.62
CA GLN A 80 -13.74 13.80 -14.53
C GLN A 80 -14.67 13.48 -13.34
N GLU A 81 -15.77 12.78 -13.58
CA GLU A 81 -16.77 12.46 -12.57
C GLU A 81 -16.36 11.27 -11.70
N ASN A 82 -15.53 10.34 -12.22
CA ASN A 82 -15.18 9.10 -11.53
C ASN A 82 -13.70 8.95 -11.17
N VAL A 83 -12.80 9.75 -11.74
CA VAL A 83 -11.35 9.57 -11.56
C VAL A 83 -10.94 9.62 -10.09
N GLY A 84 -11.51 10.53 -9.30
CA GLY A 84 -11.22 10.62 -7.87
C GLY A 84 -11.66 9.38 -7.09
N THR A 85 -12.80 8.78 -7.47
CA THR A 85 -13.27 7.51 -6.87
C THR A 85 -12.36 6.34 -7.26
N ILE A 86 -11.91 6.29 -8.52
CA ILE A 86 -10.96 5.29 -9.01
C ILE A 86 -9.65 5.38 -8.22
N ILE A 87 -9.08 6.59 -8.12
CA ILE A 87 -7.86 6.83 -7.36
C ILE A 87 -8.04 6.44 -5.90
N GLN A 88 -9.15 6.78 -5.27
CA GLN A 88 -9.42 6.39 -3.88
C GLN A 88 -9.45 4.87 -3.70
N GLN A 89 -10.08 4.14 -4.61
CA GLN A 89 -10.14 2.67 -4.57
C GLN A 89 -8.74 2.05 -4.75
N GLU A 90 -7.99 2.52 -5.73
CA GLU A 90 -6.65 2.00 -6.02
C GLU A 90 -5.65 2.35 -4.91
N LEU A 91 -5.76 3.55 -4.36
CA LEU A 91 -5.00 3.95 -3.19
C LEU A 91 -5.30 3.02 -2.00
N GLY A 92 -6.56 2.69 -1.76
CA GLY A 92 -6.96 1.72 -0.74
C GLY A 92 -6.36 0.32 -0.95
N ARG A 93 -6.26 -0.13 -2.21
CA ARG A 93 -5.60 -1.41 -2.55
C ARG A 93 -4.12 -1.39 -2.25
N VAL A 94 -3.42 -0.30 -2.60
CA VAL A 94 -2.00 -0.13 -2.28
C VAL A 94 -1.79 -0.10 -0.76
N PHE A 95 -2.63 0.62 -0.01
CA PHE A 95 -2.55 0.62 1.45
C PHE A 95 -2.84 -0.76 2.08
N ALA A 96 -3.77 -1.54 1.53
CA ALA A 96 -4.00 -2.90 1.98
C ALA A 96 -2.77 -3.79 1.77
N ARG A 97 -2.14 -3.70 0.59
CA ARG A 97 -0.87 -4.39 0.28
C ARG A 97 0.25 -3.99 1.24
N VAL A 98 0.36 -2.69 1.55
CA VAL A 98 1.32 -2.17 2.55
C VAL A 98 1.14 -2.84 3.92
N LEU A 99 -0.10 -3.08 4.36
CA LEU A 99 -0.36 -3.74 5.65
C LEU A 99 0.11 -5.21 5.67
N GLU A 100 0.14 -5.88 4.51
CA GLU A 100 0.63 -7.26 4.40
C GLU A 100 2.14 -7.35 4.66
N ASP A 101 2.90 -6.30 4.32
CA ASP A 101 4.34 -6.22 4.61
C ASP A 101 4.58 -6.09 6.12
N ALA A 102 3.76 -5.31 6.81
CA ALA A 102 3.84 -5.09 8.26
C ALA A 102 3.46 -6.33 9.11
N GLY A 103 2.81 -7.34 8.53
CA GLY A 103 2.39 -8.54 9.25
C GLY A 103 3.56 -9.40 9.74
N VAL A 104 3.59 -9.70 11.05
CA VAL A 104 4.56 -10.63 11.67
C VAL A 104 4.30 -12.07 11.23
N TYR A 105 3.03 -12.48 11.29
CA TYR A 105 2.58 -13.76 10.75
C TYR A 105 1.90 -13.49 9.41
N LYS A 106 2.47 -14.01 8.32
CA LYS A 106 1.95 -13.79 6.97
C LYS A 106 0.61 -14.51 6.77
N HIS A 107 -0.20 -14.02 5.84
CA HIS A 107 -1.52 -14.59 5.56
C HIS A 107 -1.46 -15.87 4.70
N ASP A 108 -0.49 -16.74 5.01
CA ASP A 108 -0.28 -18.04 4.37
C ASP A 108 -0.38 -19.16 5.41
N GLU A 109 -0.23 -20.41 4.96
CA GLU A 109 -0.32 -21.58 5.85
C GLU A 109 0.76 -21.55 6.93
N THR A 110 1.99 -21.21 6.57
CA THR A 110 3.14 -21.11 7.48
C THR A 110 2.88 -20.08 8.59
N GLY A 111 2.41 -18.89 8.23
CA GLY A 111 2.09 -17.82 9.14
C GLY A 111 0.92 -18.16 10.04
N ARG A 112 -0.14 -18.78 9.53
CA ARG A 112 -1.27 -19.27 10.35
C ARG A 112 -0.82 -20.32 11.38
N MET A 113 0.02 -21.27 10.96
CA MET A 113 0.57 -22.27 11.88
C MET A 113 1.49 -21.65 12.94
N ALA A 114 2.32 -20.68 12.55
CA ALA A 114 3.20 -19.97 13.47
C ALA A 114 2.41 -19.12 14.48
N PHE A 115 1.37 -18.43 14.03
CA PHE A 115 0.46 -17.70 14.91
C PHE A 115 -0.23 -18.64 15.90
N LYS A 116 -0.72 -19.79 15.43
CA LYS A 116 -1.34 -20.80 16.31
C LYS A 116 -0.39 -21.24 17.43
N ARG A 117 0.86 -21.60 17.09
CA ARG A 117 1.88 -21.96 18.09
C ARG A 117 2.13 -20.85 19.10
N PHE A 118 2.14 -19.60 18.64
CA PHE A 118 2.31 -18.46 19.54
C PHE A 118 1.14 -18.33 20.52
N VAL A 119 -0.10 -18.38 20.05
CA VAL A 119 -1.31 -18.28 20.90
C VAL A 119 -1.37 -19.45 21.90
N GLU A 120 -0.98 -20.66 21.49
CA GLU A 120 -0.82 -21.83 22.36
C GLU A 120 0.22 -21.58 23.46
N GLU A 121 1.39 -21.08 23.09
CA GLU A 121 2.49 -20.80 24.04
C GLU A 121 2.12 -19.73 25.07
N VAL A 122 1.40 -18.68 24.67
CA VAL A 122 1.02 -17.59 25.59
C VAL A 122 -0.28 -17.86 26.36
N GLY A 123 -0.88 -19.05 26.20
CA GLY A 123 -2.06 -19.47 26.95
C GLY A 123 -3.34 -18.69 26.62
N ILE A 124 -3.48 -18.22 25.38
CA ILE A 124 -4.66 -17.48 24.90
C ILE A 124 -5.72 -18.43 24.29
N VAL A 125 -5.40 -19.72 24.14
CA VAL A 125 -6.34 -20.78 23.76
C VAL A 125 -6.81 -21.55 24.99
N ASP A 126 -8.13 -21.65 25.17
CA ASP A 126 -8.77 -22.73 25.93
C ASP A 126 -8.74 -24.04 25.13
#